data_AF-A0A852RSF5-F1
#
_entry.id   AF-A0A852RSF5-F1
#
_cell.length_a   1.000
_cell.length_b   1.000
_cell.length_c   1.000
_cell.angle_alpha   90.00
_cell.angle_beta   90.00
_cell.angle_gamma   90.00
#
_symmetry.space_group_name_H-M   'P 1'
#
loop_
_entity.id
_entity.type
_entity.pdbx_description
1 polymer ?
#
loop_
_entity_poly.entity_id
_entity_poly.type
_entity_poly.pdbx_seq_one_letter_code
_entity_poly.pdbx_strand_id
1 'polypeptide(L)'
;MTPDADSFRALARSSPWRWRTVHLRARSSGWADVEAYVRRPDGLATRVGDQVRVETFPYDAELRRQRPVLRPDGLVAERPLRWWLVDDPIWRDYYWVAMLDPEELSHDVAIDRLREEELDGRPVWRADLTPQPGYEARCGGGCCELLFSEVSWRSEGNSRPLPQGTVFASHYDVALDVESGIVVRSLPVGAETPWLEVDVLEVDGPPPGWAQFEA
;
A
#
# COMPACT_ATOMS: atom_id res chain seq x y z
N MET A 1 -22.90 -1.98 1.97
CA MET A 1 -22.69 -3.30 2.59
C MET A 1 -21.77 -3.03 3.75
N THR A 2 -22.13 -3.37 4.98
CA THR A 2 -21.22 -3.17 6.11
C THR A 2 -19.97 -4.02 5.90
N PRO A 3 -18.76 -3.45 5.95
CA PRO A 3 -17.54 -4.21 5.73
C PRO A 3 -17.31 -5.17 6.89
N ASP A 4 -16.83 -6.35 6.56
CA ASP A 4 -16.29 -7.32 7.50
C ASP A 4 -14.79 -7.55 7.22
N ALA A 5 -14.13 -8.28 8.12
CA ALA A 5 -12.70 -8.55 8.02
C ALA A 5 -12.33 -9.25 6.70
N ASP A 6 -13.19 -10.12 6.18
CA ASP A 6 -12.94 -10.81 4.90
C ASP A 6 -13.03 -9.84 3.70
N SER A 7 -14.00 -8.92 3.72
CA SER A 7 -14.12 -7.86 2.72
C SER A 7 -12.93 -6.90 2.77
N PHE A 8 -12.47 -6.50 3.96
CA PHE A 8 -11.25 -5.68 4.11
C PHE A 8 -10.03 -6.34 3.47
N ARG A 9 -9.82 -7.64 3.76
CA ARG A 9 -8.73 -8.42 3.13
C ARG A 9 -8.90 -8.52 1.62
N ALA A 10 -10.14 -8.70 1.15
CA ALA A 10 -10.43 -8.74 -0.28
C ALA A 10 -10.15 -7.39 -0.96
N LEU A 11 -10.46 -6.26 -0.32
CA LEU A 11 -10.12 -4.93 -0.82
C LEU A 11 -8.60 -4.74 -0.90
N ALA A 12 -7.87 -5.14 0.14
CA ALA A 12 -6.41 -5.09 0.15
C ALA A 12 -5.78 -5.88 -1.02
N ARG A 13 -6.28 -7.08 -1.32
CA ARG A 13 -5.86 -7.86 -2.50
C ARG A 13 -6.25 -7.22 -3.83
N SER A 14 -7.25 -6.36 -3.84
CA SER A 14 -7.87 -5.89 -5.08
C SER A 14 -7.15 -4.71 -5.73
N SER A 15 -6.39 -3.92 -4.97
CA SER A 15 -5.80 -2.66 -5.45
C SER A 15 -5.16 -2.75 -6.86
N PRO A 16 -4.35 -3.78 -7.19
CA PRO A 16 -3.76 -3.96 -8.53
C PRO A 16 -4.73 -3.88 -9.72
N TRP A 17 -6.00 -4.27 -9.51
CA TRP A 17 -7.03 -4.36 -10.55
C TRP A 17 -8.11 -3.29 -10.43
N ARG A 18 -8.04 -2.43 -9.41
CA ARG A 18 -9.04 -1.38 -9.20
C ARG A 18 -8.72 -0.07 -9.92
N TRP A 19 -7.48 0.10 -10.34
CA TRP A 19 -7.02 1.31 -11.02
C TRP A 19 -5.84 1.02 -11.96
N ARG A 20 -5.75 1.81 -13.01
CA ARG A 20 -4.64 1.87 -13.96
C ARG A 20 -3.77 3.10 -13.74
N THR A 21 -4.38 4.21 -13.36
CA THR A 21 -3.64 5.42 -12.99
C THR A 21 -4.11 5.97 -11.64
N VAL A 22 -3.20 6.59 -10.90
CA VAL A 22 -3.54 7.31 -9.68
C VAL A 22 -2.67 8.55 -9.54
N HIS A 23 -3.30 9.68 -9.27
CA HIS A 23 -2.66 10.92 -8.81
C HIS A 23 -2.83 11.01 -7.30
N LEU A 24 -1.74 11.13 -6.56
CA LEU A 24 -1.77 11.16 -5.10
C LEU A 24 -0.71 12.08 -4.51
N ARG A 25 -0.89 12.44 -3.24
CA ARG A 25 0.15 13.00 -2.38
C ARG A 25 0.41 12.04 -1.25
N ALA A 26 1.67 11.73 -0.98
CA ALA A 26 2.03 10.82 0.09
C ALA A 26 2.99 11.52 1.06
N ARG A 27 2.87 11.18 2.34
CA ARG A 27 3.62 11.74 3.46
C ARG A 27 4.01 10.60 4.40
N SER A 28 5.24 10.58 4.88
CA SER A 28 5.68 9.55 5.82
C SER A 28 6.74 10.05 6.79
N SER A 29 7.03 9.25 7.80
CA SER A 29 8.18 9.46 8.68
C SER A 29 9.53 9.19 8.01
N GLY A 30 9.57 8.45 6.89
CA GLY A 30 10.79 7.94 6.25
C GLY A 30 11.31 8.80 5.11
N TRP A 31 10.47 9.65 4.53
CA TRP A 31 10.80 10.46 3.36
C TRP A 31 9.93 11.72 3.28
N ALA A 32 10.43 12.72 2.54
CA ALA A 32 9.75 13.99 2.35
C ALA A 32 8.49 13.86 1.49
N ASP A 33 7.50 14.72 1.75
CA ASP A 33 6.25 14.82 1.01
C ASP A 33 6.46 14.77 -0.51
N VAL A 34 5.67 13.90 -1.17
CA VAL A 34 5.74 13.69 -2.62
C VAL A 34 4.35 13.76 -3.22
N GLU A 35 4.22 14.49 -4.33
CA GLU A 35 3.07 14.35 -5.21
C GLU A 35 3.47 13.42 -6.36
N ALA A 36 2.64 12.43 -6.68
CA ALA A 36 2.97 11.41 -7.66
C ALA A 36 1.80 11.10 -8.58
N TYR A 37 2.14 10.80 -9.82
CA TYR A 37 1.23 10.16 -10.76
C TYR A 37 1.80 8.81 -11.14
N VAL A 38 1.09 7.74 -10.78
CA VAL A 38 1.46 6.37 -11.10
C VAL A 38 0.58 5.90 -12.25
N ARG A 39 1.20 5.30 -13.27
CA ARG A 39 0.53 4.63 -14.39
C ARG A 39 1.00 3.20 -14.44
N ARG A 40 0.14 2.25 -14.09
CA ARG A 40 0.48 0.83 -14.20
C ARG A 40 0.60 0.40 -15.67
N PRO A 41 1.52 -0.52 -15.99
CA PRO A 41 2.42 -1.18 -15.04
C PRO A 41 3.65 -0.35 -14.69
N ASP A 42 4.08 0.59 -15.52
CA ASP A 42 5.48 0.99 -15.63
C ASP A 42 5.78 2.48 -15.41
N GLY A 43 4.78 3.35 -15.41
CA GLY A 43 4.97 4.78 -15.38
C GLY A 43 4.94 5.34 -13.96
N LEU A 44 5.94 6.14 -13.61
CA LEU A 44 5.96 6.95 -12.41
C LEU A 44 6.40 8.37 -12.73
N ALA A 45 5.59 9.35 -12.35
CA ALA A 45 6.02 10.73 -12.26
C ALA A 45 5.96 11.16 -10.80
N THR A 46 6.98 11.84 -10.31
CA THR A 46 7.04 12.37 -8.94
C THR A 46 7.43 13.84 -8.93
N ARG A 47 6.88 14.58 -7.96
CA ARG A 47 7.19 15.97 -7.68
C ARG A 47 7.49 16.13 -6.18
N VAL A 48 8.71 16.56 -5.87
CA VAL A 48 9.16 16.86 -4.50
C VAL A 48 9.69 18.30 -4.50
N GLY A 49 8.96 19.20 -3.83
CA GLY A 49 9.17 20.64 -4.01
C GLY A 49 9.07 21.03 -5.48
N ASP A 50 10.10 21.69 -6.01
CA ASP A 50 10.16 22.10 -7.43
C ASP A 50 10.75 21.02 -8.36
N GLN A 51 11.21 19.89 -7.81
CA GLN A 51 11.85 18.84 -8.59
C GLN A 51 10.81 17.86 -9.14
N VAL A 52 10.80 17.70 -10.46
CA VAL A 52 9.97 16.72 -11.16
C VAL A 52 10.85 15.62 -11.74
N ARG A 53 10.43 14.36 -11.60
CA ARG A 53 11.04 13.20 -12.25
C ARG A 53 9.96 12.36 -12.92
N VAL A 54 10.22 11.90 -14.13
CA VAL A 54 9.34 10.99 -14.88
C VAL A 54 10.17 9.80 -15.31
N GLU A 55 9.69 8.60 -14.97
CA GLU A 55 10.40 7.35 -15.15
C GLU A 55 9.44 6.31 -15.75
N THR A 56 9.98 5.45 -16.61
CA THR A 56 9.29 4.26 -17.13
C THR A 56 10.13 3.04 -16.82
N PHE A 57 9.53 2.06 -16.15
CA PHE A 57 10.21 0.84 -15.71
C PHE A 57 10.00 -0.30 -16.71
N PRO A 58 10.98 -1.20 -16.92
CA PRO A 58 10.87 -2.30 -17.88
C PRO A 58 10.05 -3.47 -17.31
N TYR A 59 8.86 -3.20 -16.77
CA TYR A 59 7.99 -4.22 -16.19
C TYR A 59 7.21 -4.99 -17.27
N ASP A 60 6.95 -6.27 -17.00
CA ASP A 60 6.20 -7.13 -17.91
C ASP A 60 4.70 -6.83 -17.82
N ALA A 61 4.18 -6.14 -18.84
CA ALA A 61 2.78 -5.80 -18.94
C ALA A 61 1.85 -7.02 -19.07
N GLU A 62 2.34 -8.17 -19.57
CA GLU A 62 1.52 -9.38 -19.71
C GLU A 62 1.24 -10.02 -18.35
N LEU A 63 2.20 -10.00 -17.41
CA LEU A 63 1.97 -10.48 -16.05
C LEU A 63 0.81 -9.71 -15.38
N ARG A 64 0.76 -8.39 -15.57
CA ARG A 64 -0.31 -7.53 -15.02
C ARG A 64 -1.68 -7.71 -15.68
N ARG A 65 -1.75 -8.31 -16.87
CA ARG A 65 -3.03 -8.62 -17.56
C ARG A 65 -3.73 -9.87 -17.04
N GLN A 66 -3.05 -10.66 -16.21
CA GLN A 66 -3.66 -11.83 -15.60
C GLN A 66 -4.84 -11.42 -14.72
N ARG A 67 -5.98 -12.08 -14.94
CA ARG A 67 -7.23 -11.76 -14.24
C ARG A 67 -7.30 -12.52 -12.91
N PRO A 68 -7.71 -11.86 -11.82
CA PRO A 68 -7.92 -12.53 -10.54
C PRO A 68 -9.24 -13.30 -10.55
N VAL A 69 -9.39 -14.20 -9.58
CA VAL A 69 -10.70 -14.76 -9.25
C VAL A 69 -11.47 -13.70 -8.45
N LEU A 70 -12.67 -13.35 -8.91
CA LEU A 70 -13.52 -12.36 -8.27
C LEU A 70 -14.58 -13.01 -7.39
N ARG A 71 -14.87 -12.36 -6.27
CA ARG A 71 -16.05 -12.58 -5.43
C ARG A 71 -17.30 -12.02 -6.13
N PRO A 72 -18.51 -12.40 -5.67
CA PRO A 72 -19.76 -11.83 -6.17
C PRO A 72 -19.88 -10.30 -6.00
N ASP A 73 -19.18 -9.72 -5.02
CA ASP A 73 -19.13 -8.27 -4.78
C ASP A 73 -18.10 -7.53 -5.66
N GLY A 74 -17.38 -8.26 -6.51
CA GLY A 74 -16.36 -7.70 -7.42
C GLY A 74 -14.98 -7.50 -6.79
N LEU A 75 -14.78 -7.82 -5.50
CA LEU A 75 -13.46 -7.85 -4.87
C LEU A 75 -12.71 -9.15 -5.20
N VAL A 76 -11.39 -9.13 -5.06
CA VAL A 76 -10.53 -10.27 -5.34
C VAL A 76 -10.66 -11.36 -4.27
N ALA A 77 -11.10 -12.55 -4.71
CA ALA A 77 -11.04 -13.77 -3.92
C ALA A 77 -9.60 -14.30 -3.87
N GLU A 78 -8.96 -14.42 -5.04
CA GLU A 78 -7.63 -15.01 -5.19
C GLU A 78 -6.84 -14.27 -6.28
N ARG A 79 -5.58 -13.91 -5.98
CA ARG A 79 -4.65 -13.32 -6.95
C ARG A 79 -4.07 -14.41 -7.85
N PRO A 80 -3.92 -14.16 -9.17
CA PRO A 80 -3.30 -15.12 -10.09
C PRO A 80 -1.77 -15.17 -9.94
N LEU A 81 -1.20 -14.14 -9.30
CA LEU A 81 0.22 -13.93 -9.13
C LEU A 81 0.50 -13.59 -7.68
N ARG A 82 1.66 -14.01 -7.21
CA ARG A 82 2.24 -13.55 -5.95
C ARG A 82 2.77 -12.12 -6.12
N TRP A 83 2.68 -11.28 -5.09
CA TRP A 83 3.11 -9.88 -5.15
C TRP A 83 4.55 -9.69 -5.67
N TRP A 84 5.50 -10.56 -5.29
CA TRP A 84 6.91 -10.45 -5.71
C TRP A 84 7.17 -10.70 -7.20
N LEU A 85 6.16 -11.14 -7.95
CA LEU A 85 6.26 -11.28 -9.41
C LEU A 85 5.86 -10.00 -10.15
N VAL A 86 5.17 -9.05 -9.48
CA VAL A 86 4.57 -7.86 -10.12
C VAL A 86 4.52 -6.65 -9.18
N ASP A 87 5.63 -5.91 -9.08
CA ASP A 87 5.68 -4.65 -8.32
C ASP A 87 5.07 -3.46 -9.07
N ASP A 88 4.55 -2.51 -8.29
CA ASP A 88 4.24 -1.17 -8.78
C ASP A 88 5.52 -0.36 -8.97
N PRO A 89 5.50 0.67 -9.85
CA PRO A 89 6.62 1.57 -10.03
C PRO A 89 7.13 2.10 -8.68
N ILE A 90 8.35 1.69 -8.34
CA ILE A 90 8.93 1.97 -7.02
C ILE A 90 9.45 3.40 -6.96
N TRP A 91 9.08 4.11 -5.89
CA TRP A 91 9.72 5.34 -5.49
C TRP A 91 10.35 5.16 -4.10
N ARG A 92 11.67 5.32 -4.03
CA ARG A 92 12.53 5.21 -2.83
C ARG A 92 12.63 3.83 -2.20
N ASP A 93 11.53 3.18 -1.86
CA ASP A 93 11.55 1.94 -1.09
C ASP A 93 10.25 1.11 -1.24
N TYR A 94 10.18 -0.03 -0.55
CA TYR A 94 9.01 -0.92 -0.60
C TYR A 94 7.83 -0.45 0.26
N TYR A 95 8.00 0.54 1.14
CA TYR A 95 6.90 1.10 1.93
C TYR A 95 5.92 1.82 0.97
N TRP A 96 6.47 2.51 -0.02
CA TRP A 96 5.74 3.04 -1.16
C TRP A 96 4.97 1.97 -1.93
N VAL A 97 5.61 0.86 -2.29
CA VAL A 97 4.96 -0.19 -3.08
C VAL A 97 3.88 -0.92 -2.26
N ALA A 98 4.13 -1.15 -0.98
CA ALA A 98 3.17 -1.75 -0.05
C ALA A 98 1.91 -0.89 0.12
N MET A 99 2.01 0.44 0.05
CA MET A 99 0.83 1.30 0.09
C MET A 99 -0.04 1.18 -1.18
N LEU A 100 0.61 1.03 -2.35
CA LEU A 100 -0.07 0.95 -3.65
C LEU A 100 -0.71 -0.41 -3.88
N ASP A 101 -0.11 -1.49 -3.39
CA ASP A 101 -0.61 -2.86 -3.46
C ASP A 101 -0.46 -3.54 -2.09
N PRO A 102 -1.44 -3.35 -1.18
CA PRO A 102 -1.34 -3.78 0.21
C PRO A 102 -1.75 -5.23 0.43
N GLU A 103 -1.40 -6.15 -0.46
CA GLU A 103 -1.73 -7.58 -0.32
C GLU A 103 -1.31 -8.14 1.05
N GLU A 104 -0.21 -7.67 1.61
CA GLU A 104 0.28 -8.08 2.93
C GLU A 104 -0.72 -7.85 4.07
N LEU A 105 -1.72 -6.96 3.90
CA LEU A 105 -2.81 -6.76 4.87
C LEU A 105 -3.91 -7.83 4.74
N SER A 106 -3.83 -8.69 3.74
CA SER A 106 -4.87 -9.66 3.40
C SER A 106 -4.74 -11.02 4.07
N HIS A 107 -3.62 -11.29 4.74
CA HIS A 107 -3.32 -12.52 5.45
C HIS A 107 -2.52 -12.22 6.72
N ASP A 108 -2.66 -13.09 7.73
CA ASP A 108 -1.88 -13.03 8.98
C ASP A 108 -1.85 -11.66 9.69
N VAL A 109 -2.95 -10.92 9.56
CA VAL A 109 -3.21 -9.66 10.27
C VAL A 109 -4.55 -9.78 10.98
N ALA A 110 -4.54 -9.50 12.29
CA ALA A 110 -5.75 -9.32 13.07
C ALA A 110 -6.37 -7.96 12.72
N ILE A 111 -7.69 -7.95 12.49
CA ILE A 111 -8.46 -6.78 12.09
C ILE A 111 -9.50 -6.52 13.17
N ASP A 112 -9.31 -5.46 13.92
CA ASP A 112 -10.22 -5.01 14.98
C ASP A 112 -10.84 -3.66 14.62
N ARG A 113 -11.99 -3.35 15.23
CA ARG A 113 -12.69 -2.05 15.08
C ARG A 113 -12.88 -1.56 13.65
N LEU A 114 -13.14 -2.49 12.72
CA LEU A 114 -13.43 -2.19 11.33
C LEU A 114 -14.69 -1.31 11.22
N ARG A 115 -14.60 -0.25 10.44
CA ARG A 115 -15.65 0.74 10.24
C ARG A 115 -15.53 1.43 8.89
N GLU A 116 -16.67 1.88 8.37
CA GLU A 116 -16.73 2.79 7.23
C GLU A 116 -16.54 4.22 7.73
N GLU A 117 -15.68 4.98 7.06
CA GLU A 117 -15.45 6.40 7.32
C GLU A 117 -15.27 7.16 6.01
N GLU A 118 -15.10 8.47 6.10
CA GLU A 118 -14.69 9.33 4.99
C GLU A 118 -13.41 10.05 5.41
N LEU A 119 -12.39 10.02 4.55
CA LEU A 119 -11.16 10.79 4.69
C LEU A 119 -11.01 11.69 3.46
N ASP A 120 -10.93 13.00 3.68
CA ASP A 120 -10.79 14.01 2.63
C ASP A 120 -11.79 13.87 1.46
N GLY A 121 -13.06 13.58 1.80
CA GLY A 121 -14.12 13.42 0.81
C GLY A 121 -14.17 12.05 0.14
N ARG A 122 -13.34 11.09 0.56
CA ARG A 122 -13.24 9.76 -0.03
C ARG A 122 -13.70 8.68 0.96
N PRO A 123 -14.59 7.75 0.55
CA PRO A 123 -14.98 6.63 1.39
C PRO A 123 -13.80 5.71 1.68
N VAL A 124 -13.61 5.36 2.95
CA VAL A 124 -12.56 4.45 3.40
C VAL A 124 -13.10 3.34 4.28
N TRP A 125 -12.39 2.21 4.29
CA TRP A 125 -12.53 1.20 5.34
C TRP A 125 -11.35 1.31 6.29
N ARG A 126 -11.63 1.61 7.56
CA ARG A 126 -10.63 1.87 8.60
C ARG A 126 -10.68 0.82 9.69
N ALA A 127 -9.53 0.35 10.15
CA ALA A 127 -9.42 -0.70 11.17
C ALA A 127 -8.13 -0.57 11.99
N ASP A 128 -8.15 -1.19 13.17
CA ASP A 128 -6.97 -1.39 14.01
C ASP A 128 -6.34 -2.72 13.58
N LEU A 129 -5.11 -2.67 13.04
CA LEU A 129 -4.40 -3.81 12.46
C LEU A 129 -3.22 -4.25 13.32
N THR A 130 -3.14 -5.54 13.62
CA THR A 130 -2.05 -6.12 14.40
C THR A 130 -1.44 -7.31 13.64
N PRO A 131 -0.18 -7.22 13.18
CA PRO A 131 0.55 -8.35 12.59
C PRO A 131 0.53 -9.59 13.49
N GLN A 132 0.26 -10.75 12.90
CA GLN A 132 0.25 -12.05 13.56
C GLN A 132 1.38 -12.93 13.01
N PRO A 133 1.81 -13.99 13.73
CA PRO A 133 2.75 -14.96 13.17
C PRO A 133 2.31 -15.44 11.78
N GLY A 134 3.19 -15.29 10.79
CA GLY A 134 2.88 -15.53 9.38
C GLY A 134 2.75 -14.26 8.55
N TYR A 135 2.72 -13.06 9.15
CA TYR A 135 2.70 -11.80 8.41
C TYR A 135 3.94 -11.65 7.51
N GLU A 136 3.71 -11.77 6.20
CA GLU A 136 4.74 -11.59 5.16
C GLU A 136 4.68 -10.15 4.65
N ALA A 137 5.48 -9.28 5.26
CA ALA A 137 5.65 -7.92 4.77
C ALA A 137 6.39 -7.90 3.42
N ARG A 138 6.07 -6.89 2.60
CA ARG A 138 6.67 -6.70 1.26
C ARG A 138 8.19 -6.51 1.33
N CYS A 139 8.69 -5.67 2.25
CA CYS A 139 10.12 -5.69 2.65
C CYS A 139 10.30 -6.70 3.79
N GLY A 140 10.56 -7.98 3.49
CA GLY A 140 10.94 -9.01 4.49
C GLY A 140 12.30 -8.78 5.18
N GLY A 141 12.80 -7.55 5.19
CA GLY A 141 14.15 -7.18 5.63
C GLY A 141 14.20 -6.26 6.86
N GLY A 142 13.08 -6.05 7.56
CA GLY A 142 13.06 -5.19 8.76
C GLY A 142 13.28 -3.71 8.44
N CYS A 143 12.80 -3.23 7.29
CA CYS A 143 13.24 -1.98 6.67
C CYS A 143 12.13 -1.01 6.25
N CYS A 144 11.04 -1.53 5.70
CA CYS A 144 10.03 -0.77 4.95
C CYS A 144 8.65 -1.47 5.00
N GLU A 145 8.35 -2.17 6.07
CA GLU A 145 7.07 -2.88 6.25
C GLU A 145 5.94 -1.89 6.51
N LEU A 146 4.75 -2.17 5.96
CA LEU A 146 3.59 -1.30 6.20
C LEU A 146 3.21 -1.29 7.70
N LEU A 147 3.34 -2.45 8.34
CA LEU A 147 3.09 -2.68 9.77
C LEU A 147 4.38 -3.11 10.49
N PHE A 148 5.29 -2.16 10.69
CA PHE A 148 6.56 -2.40 11.39
C PHE A 148 6.33 -2.93 12.82
N SER A 149 6.71 -4.18 13.05
CA SER A 149 6.36 -4.91 14.27
C SER A 149 7.46 -5.91 14.65
N GLU A 150 7.36 -6.47 15.85
CA GLU A 150 8.26 -7.57 16.22
C GLU A 150 8.11 -8.77 15.29
N VAL A 151 6.88 -9.04 14.84
CA VAL A 151 6.57 -10.10 13.88
C VAL A 151 7.28 -9.85 12.56
N SER A 152 7.12 -8.65 11.99
CA SER A 152 7.76 -8.30 10.72
C SER A 152 9.29 -8.27 10.83
N TRP A 153 9.83 -7.78 11.96
CA TRP A 153 11.25 -7.77 12.22
C TRP A 153 11.86 -9.16 12.27
N ARG A 154 11.13 -10.14 12.84
CA ARG A 154 11.57 -11.53 12.98
C ARG A 154 11.22 -12.40 11.76
N SER A 155 10.73 -11.80 10.68
CA SER A 155 10.38 -12.53 9.45
C SER A 155 11.57 -13.28 8.87
N GLU A 156 11.27 -14.38 8.17
CA GLU A 156 12.26 -15.23 7.53
C GLU A 156 13.03 -14.42 6.47
N GLY A 157 14.29 -14.10 6.76
CA GLY A 157 15.13 -13.30 5.86
C GLY A 157 15.83 -12.13 6.57
N ASN A 158 15.31 -11.68 7.71
CA ASN A 158 15.97 -10.64 8.49
C ASN A 158 16.91 -11.24 9.55
N SER A 159 18.22 -11.18 9.30
CA SER A 159 19.25 -11.59 10.27
C SER A 159 19.79 -10.44 11.12
N ARG A 160 19.21 -9.24 11.01
CA ARG A 160 19.71 -8.05 11.72
C ARG A 160 19.33 -8.10 13.20
N PRO A 161 20.24 -7.76 14.11
CA PRO A 161 19.90 -7.66 15.52
C PRO A 161 18.86 -6.56 15.71
N LEU A 162 17.85 -6.83 16.53
CA LEU A 162 16.90 -5.80 16.95
C LEU A 162 17.65 -4.71 17.71
N PRO A 163 17.56 -3.43 17.32
CA PRO A 163 18.18 -2.35 18.07
C PRO A 163 17.70 -2.34 19.53
N GLN A 164 18.64 -2.09 20.45
CA GLN A 164 18.31 -2.03 21.86
C GLN A 164 17.31 -0.90 22.12
N GLY A 165 16.24 -1.22 22.86
CA GLY A 165 15.22 -0.23 23.21
C GLY A 165 14.18 0.00 22.12
N THR A 166 14.15 -0.82 21.05
CA THR A 166 13.04 -0.77 20.09
C THR A 166 11.71 -1.03 20.81
N VAL A 167 10.78 -0.09 20.64
CA VAL A 167 9.40 -0.22 21.07
C VAL A 167 8.55 -0.38 19.81
N PHE A 168 7.79 -1.46 19.74
CA PHE A 168 6.88 -1.71 18.64
C PHE A 168 5.49 -1.14 18.92
N ALA A 169 4.79 -0.74 17.87
CA ALA A 169 3.40 -0.33 17.97
C ALA A 169 2.55 -1.50 18.49
N SER A 170 1.56 -1.18 19.32
CA SER A 170 0.58 -2.17 19.79
C SER A 170 -0.34 -2.66 18.67
N HIS A 171 -0.68 -1.76 17.76
CA HIS A 171 -1.40 -1.96 16.51
C HIS A 171 -1.19 -0.73 15.63
N TYR A 172 -1.70 -0.79 14.41
CA TYR A 172 -1.73 0.30 13.46
C TYR A 172 -3.17 0.72 13.16
N ASP A 173 -3.43 2.00 13.16
CA ASP A 173 -4.65 2.60 12.66
C ASP A 173 -4.54 2.77 11.13
N VAL A 174 -5.18 1.87 10.40
CA VAL A 174 -5.03 1.73 8.94
C VAL A 174 -6.34 2.05 8.23
N ALA A 175 -6.27 2.76 7.11
CA ALA A 175 -7.41 3.01 6.24
C ALA A 175 -7.10 2.67 4.78
N LEU A 176 -8.02 1.96 4.14
CA LEU A 176 -8.00 1.67 2.70
C LEU A 176 -9.05 2.54 1.99
N ASP A 177 -8.65 3.23 0.94
CA ASP A 177 -9.57 3.90 0.02
C ASP A 177 -10.45 2.86 -0.67
N VAL A 178 -11.77 2.98 -0.58
CA VAL A 178 -12.71 1.96 -1.10
C VAL A 178 -12.66 1.88 -2.62
N GLU A 179 -12.43 3.01 -3.30
CA GLU A 179 -12.36 3.05 -4.76
C GLU A 179 -11.13 2.33 -5.29
N SER A 180 -9.95 2.65 -4.78
CA SER A 180 -8.65 2.17 -5.30
C SER A 180 -8.09 0.96 -4.55
N GLY A 181 -8.43 0.75 -3.29
CA GLY A 181 -7.80 -0.22 -2.40
C GLY A 181 -6.42 0.21 -1.88
N ILE A 182 -5.97 1.44 -2.16
CA ILE A 182 -4.70 1.99 -1.68
C ILE A 182 -4.77 2.26 -0.18
N VAL A 183 -3.66 2.06 0.52
CA VAL A 183 -3.51 2.46 1.92
C VAL A 183 -3.37 3.98 1.98
N VAL A 184 -4.40 4.65 2.49
CA VAL A 184 -4.41 6.10 2.67
C VAL A 184 -3.96 6.55 4.05
N ARG A 185 -3.84 5.59 4.98
CA ARG A 185 -3.35 5.83 6.33
C ARG A 185 -2.75 4.55 6.90
N SER A 186 -1.59 4.69 7.52
CA SER A 186 -1.00 3.70 8.42
C SER A 186 -0.30 4.45 9.55
N LEU A 187 -0.97 4.58 10.70
CA LEU A 187 -0.40 5.25 11.86
C LEU A 187 -0.16 4.27 13.01
N PRO A 188 1.04 4.22 13.60
CA PRO A 188 1.30 3.36 14.74
C PRO A 188 0.64 3.89 16.01
N VAL A 189 0.17 2.97 16.86
CA VAL A 189 -0.41 3.30 18.16
C VAL A 189 0.45 2.72 19.28
N GLY A 190 0.90 3.59 20.18
CA GLY A 190 1.68 3.22 21.36
C GLY A 190 3.20 3.15 21.14
N ALA A 191 3.70 3.53 19.96
CA ALA A 191 5.12 3.65 19.67
C ALA A 191 5.40 4.71 18.60
N GLU A 192 6.63 5.24 18.59
CA GLU A 192 7.14 6.08 17.50
C GLU A 192 7.81 5.19 16.45
N THR A 193 7.00 4.52 15.63
CA THR A 193 7.46 3.70 14.50
C THR A 193 7.08 4.37 13.17
N PRO A 194 7.48 3.82 12.01
CA PRO A 194 7.13 4.43 10.74
C PRO A 194 5.63 4.61 10.52
N TRP A 195 5.25 5.73 9.92
CA TRP A 195 3.87 6.08 9.60
C TRP A 195 3.72 6.59 8.16
N LEU A 196 2.51 6.50 7.62
CA LEU A 196 2.14 6.93 6.27
C LEU A 196 0.76 7.59 6.27
N GLU A 197 0.62 8.68 5.52
CA GLU A 197 -0.67 9.24 5.09
C GLU A 197 -0.63 9.54 3.59
N VAL A 198 -1.73 9.26 2.89
CA VAL A 198 -1.85 9.46 1.43
C VAL A 198 -3.17 10.13 1.11
N ASP A 199 -3.09 11.23 0.37
CA ASP A 199 -4.25 11.89 -0.22
C ASP A 199 -4.37 11.38 -1.67
N VAL A 200 -5.40 10.57 -1.96
CA VAL A 200 -5.70 10.17 -3.33
C VAL A 200 -6.45 11.32 -4.00
N LEU A 201 -5.81 11.96 -4.97
CA LEU A 201 -6.36 13.14 -5.66
C LEU A 201 -7.28 12.74 -6.82
N GLU A 202 -6.86 11.73 -7.59
CA GLU A 202 -7.62 11.24 -8.73
C GLU A 202 -7.27 9.78 -9.05
N VAL A 203 -8.27 8.97 -9.40
CA VAL A 203 -8.13 7.57 -9.83
C VAL A 203 -8.57 7.47 -11.28
N ASP A 204 -7.78 6.80 -12.11
CA ASP A 204 -8.03 6.63 -13.55
C ASP A 204 -8.22 7.95 -14.33
N GLY A 205 -7.67 9.03 -13.78
CA GLY A 205 -7.62 10.36 -14.39
C GLY A 205 -6.41 10.56 -15.31
N PRO A 206 -6.40 11.67 -16.09
CA PRO A 206 -5.25 12.05 -16.89
C PRO A 206 -4.06 12.48 -16.02
N PRO A 207 -2.82 12.44 -16.54
CA PRO A 207 -1.68 12.97 -15.80
C PRO A 207 -1.83 14.48 -15.59
N PRO A 208 -1.44 15.00 -14.41
CA PRO A 208 -1.33 16.44 -14.22
C PRO A 208 -0.29 17.03 -15.19
N GLY A 209 -0.36 18.34 -15.44
CA GLY A 209 0.50 19.01 -16.44
C GLY A 209 2.00 18.79 -16.26
N TRP A 210 2.46 18.50 -15.04
CA TRP A 210 3.86 18.23 -14.72
C TRP A 210 4.29 16.75 -14.94
N ALA A 211 3.35 15.82 -15.10
CA ALA A 211 3.58 14.38 -15.19
C ALA A 211 3.49 13.85 -16.62
N GLN A 212 4.20 14.47 -17.56
CA GLN A 212 4.16 14.09 -18.97
C GLN A 212 5.11 12.92 -19.24
N PHE A 213 4.56 11.77 -19.63
CA PHE A 213 5.34 10.62 -20.12
C PHE A 213 5.61 10.80 -21.62
N GLU A 214 6.82 10.50 -22.07
CA GLU A 214 7.11 10.42 -23.50
C GLU A 214 6.26 9.30 -24.12
N ALA A 215 5.77 9.55 -25.34
CA ALA A 215 4.85 8.68 -26.07
C ALA A 215 5.58 7.55 -26.80
#